data_AF-A0A5B7E7J8-F1
#
_entry.id   AF-A0A5B7E7J8-F1
#
_cell.length_a   1.000
_cell.length_b   1.000
_cell.length_c   1.000
_cell.angle_alpha   90.00
_cell.angle_beta   90.00
_cell.angle_gamma   90.00
#
_symmetry.space_group_name_H-M   'P 1'
#
loop_
_entity.id
_entity.type
_entity.pdbx_description
1 polymer ?
#
loop_
_entity_poly.entity_id
_entity_poly.type
_entity_poly.pdbx_seq_one_letter_code
_entity_poly.pdbx_strand_id
1 'polypeptide(L)'
;MSGKPLDHDTRVSVIQCHKLGLQTKDIVKETGVSEQSVRRLVAKFKASPSGQAPTPGKSNGRPTKINEISLRVLKRCVDVTPTLTARKLKEENPQLLGDVTVQLGCLVHNDILDHLLVVQVVVRQVTSAGYLPHYHTKAPHIGCLGNLATKDI
;
A
#
# COMPACT_ATOMS: atom_id res chain seq x y z
N MET A 1 -22.76 4.65 -10.97
CA MET A 1 -22.18 3.29 -10.93
C MET A 1 -21.58 3.08 -9.54
N SER A 2 -22.18 2.26 -8.68
CA SER A 2 -21.62 2.00 -7.35
C SER A 2 -20.24 1.37 -7.50
N GLY A 3 -19.20 1.94 -6.89
CA GLY A 3 -17.82 1.44 -6.96
C GLY A 3 -17.57 0.14 -6.20
N LYS A 4 -18.60 -0.66 -5.94
CA LYS A 4 -18.49 -1.91 -5.20
C LYS A 4 -17.81 -2.96 -6.10
N PRO A 5 -16.78 -3.66 -5.60
CA PRO A 5 -16.17 -4.76 -6.33
C PRO A 5 -17.19 -5.88 -6.54
N LEU A 6 -17.06 -6.60 -7.66
CA LEU A 6 -17.86 -7.79 -7.92
C LEU A 6 -17.55 -8.88 -6.88
N ASP A 7 -18.60 -9.60 -6.50
CA ASP A 7 -18.47 -10.73 -5.59
C ASP A 7 -17.51 -11.81 -6.14
N HIS A 8 -16.96 -12.63 -5.25
CA HIS A 8 -16.04 -13.68 -5.65
C HIS A 8 -16.69 -14.72 -6.55
N ASP A 9 -17.88 -15.20 -6.19
CA ASP A 9 -18.55 -16.29 -6.90
C ASP A 9 -18.91 -15.84 -8.31
N THR A 10 -19.43 -14.62 -8.44
CA THR A 10 -19.71 -14.01 -9.75
C THR A 10 -18.46 -13.92 -10.63
N ARG A 11 -17.30 -13.56 -10.07
CA ARG A 11 -16.04 -13.50 -10.83
C ARG A 11 -15.60 -14.89 -11.28
N VAL A 12 -15.76 -15.90 -10.43
CA VAL A 12 -15.43 -17.29 -10.79
C VAL A 12 -16.34 -17.79 -11.93
N SER A 13 -17.65 -17.58 -11.83
CA SER A 13 -18.61 -17.95 -12.89
C SER A 13 -18.27 -17.31 -14.23
N VAL A 14 -17.97 -15.99 -14.25
CA VAL A 14 -17.57 -15.27 -15.47
C VAL A 14 -16.33 -15.91 -16.12
N ILE A 15 -15.32 -16.26 -15.31
CA ILE A 15 -14.08 -16.88 -15.82
C ILE A 15 -14.33 -18.31 -16.29
N GLN A 16 -15.19 -19.07 -15.62
CA GLN A 16 -15.56 -20.42 -16.05
C GLN A 16 -16.29 -20.39 -17.39
N CYS A 17 -17.27 -19.49 -17.59
CA CYS A 17 -17.94 -19.31 -18.87
C CYS A 17 -16.95 -18.91 -19.99
N HIS A 18 -15.97 -18.05 -19.69
CA HIS A 18 -14.92 -17.72 -20.66
C HIS A 18 -14.02 -18.93 -20.99
N LYS A 19 -13.67 -19.78 -20.01
CA LYS A 19 -12.91 -21.02 -20.24
C LYS A 19 -13.67 -22.01 -21.14
N LEU A 20 -15.00 -21.99 -21.09
CA LEU A 20 -15.87 -22.77 -21.99
C LEU A 20 -15.97 -22.17 -23.41
N GLY A 21 -15.33 -21.03 -23.69
CA GLY A 21 -15.31 -20.40 -25.01
C GLY A 21 -16.56 -19.59 -25.35
N LEU A 22 -17.41 -19.28 -24.37
CA LEU A 22 -18.61 -18.45 -24.59
C LEU A 22 -18.24 -17.02 -24.98
N GLN A 23 -19.05 -16.40 -25.85
CA GLN A 23 -18.87 -15.00 -26.22
C GLN A 23 -19.27 -14.08 -25.06
N THR A 24 -18.64 -12.91 -24.97
CA THR A 24 -18.92 -11.90 -23.92
C THR A 24 -20.41 -11.59 -23.80
N LYS A 25 -21.15 -11.51 -24.92
CA LYS A 25 -22.59 -11.23 -24.92
C LYS A 25 -23.41 -12.32 -24.21
N ASP A 26 -23.01 -13.58 -24.35
CA ASP A 26 -23.69 -14.71 -23.72
C ASP A 26 -23.36 -14.77 -22.23
N ILE A 27 -22.10 -14.48 -21.86
CA ILE A 27 -21.68 -14.37 -20.44
C ILE A 27 -22.48 -13.28 -19.72
N VAL A 28 -22.74 -12.15 -20.36
CA VAL A 28 -23.54 -11.05 -19.79
C VAL A 28 -24.98 -11.50 -19.53
N LYS A 29 -25.58 -12.25 -20.45
CA LYS A 29 -26.94 -12.78 -20.27
C LYS A 29 -27.01 -13.79 -19.13
N GLU A 30 -26.01 -14.67 -19.01
CA GLU A 30 -25.97 -15.72 -17.99
C GLU A 30 -25.70 -15.16 -16.59
N THR A 31 -24.75 -14.22 -16.47
CA THR A 31 -24.25 -13.75 -15.16
C THR A 31 -24.93 -12.46 -14.69
N GLY A 32 -25.63 -11.74 -15.57
CA GLY A 32 -26.21 -10.42 -15.29
C GLY A 32 -25.17 -9.31 -15.07
N VAL A 33 -23.88 -9.59 -15.28
CA VAL A 33 -22.78 -8.62 -15.11
C VAL A 33 -22.67 -7.72 -16.33
N SER A 34 -22.37 -6.44 -16.13
CA SER A 34 -22.17 -5.51 -17.25
C SER A 34 -21.04 -5.93 -18.18
N GLU A 35 -21.24 -5.72 -19.49
CA GLU A 35 -20.29 -6.13 -20.52
C GLU A 35 -18.88 -5.55 -20.29
N GLN A 36 -18.79 -4.29 -19.85
CA GLN A 36 -17.51 -3.65 -19.55
C GLN A 36 -16.76 -4.37 -18.42
N SER A 37 -17.47 -4.86 -17.40
CA SER A 37 -16.87 -5.58 -16.27
C SER A 37 -16.39 -6.96 -16.69
N VAL A 38 -17.16 -7.67 -17.51
CA VAL A 38 -16.75 -8.96 -18.11
C VAL A 38 -15.48 -8.78 -18.93
N ARG A 39 -15.43 -7.80 -19.84
CA ARG A 39 -14.24 -7.50 -20.64
C ARG A 39 -13.00 -7.20 -19.79
N ARG A 40 -13.16 -6.40 -18.73
CA ARG A 40 -12.06 -6.08 -17.78
C ARG A 40 -11.58 -7.32 -17.02
N LEU A 41 -12.48 -8.19 -16.57
CA LEU A 41 -12.13 -9.43 -15.88
C LEU A 41 -11.39 -10.41 -16.81
N VAL A 42 -11.91 -10.60 -18.02
CA VAL A 42 -11.28 -11.46 -19.04
C VAL A 42 -9.88 -10.94 -19.41
N ALA A 43 -9.73 -9.63 -19.62
CA ALA A 43 -8.43 -9.04 -19.90
C ALA A 43 -7.42 -9.28 -18.75
N LYS A 44 -7.85 -9.09 -17.50
CA LYS A 44 -7.02 -9.38 -16.32
C LYS A 44 -6.67 -10.87 -16.19
N PHE A 45 -7.62 -11.76 -16.50
CA PHE A 45 -7.41 -13.20 -16.48
C PHE A 45 -6.36 -13.62 -17.53
N LYS A 46 -6.48 -13.12 -18.76
CA LYS A 46 -5.50 -13.39 -19.83
C LYS A 46 -4.10 -12.85 -19.50
N ALA A 47 -4.01 -11.74 -18.77
CA ALA A 47 -2.74 -11.17 -18.32
C ALA A 47 -2.12 -11.92 -17.12
N SER A 48 -2.90 -12.75 -16.41
CA SER A 48 -2.45 -13.44 -15.21
C SER A 48 -1.95 -14.86 -15.54
N PRO A 49 -0.68 -15.20 -15.28
CA PRO A 49 -0.14 -16.53 -15.58
C PRO A 49 -0.68 -17.65 -14.68
N SER A 50 -1.36 -17.30 -13.59
CA SER A 50 -1.85 -18.26 -12.59
C SER A 50 -3.10 -19.03 -13.00
N GLY A 51 -3.82 -18.62 -14.06
CA GLY A 51 -5.06 -19.29 -14.49
C GLY A 51 -6.20 -19.23 -13.47
N GLN A 52 -6.08 -18.39 -12.45
CA GLN A 52 -7.10 -18.16 -11.40
C GLN A 52 -7.91 -16.88 -11.67
N ALA A 53 -9.12 -16.82 -11.10
CA ALA A 53 -9.98 -15.65 -11.21
C ALA A 53 -9.30 -14.41 -10.58
N PRO A 54 -9.30 -13.25 -11.25
CA PRO A 54 -8.66 -12.05 -10.72
C PRO A 54 -9.28 -11.64 -9.38
N THR A 55 -8.46 -11.54 -8.34
CA THR A 55 -8.86 -10.94 -7.06
C THR A 55 -8.88 -9.41 -7.18
N PRO A 56 -9.76 -8.70 -6.45
CA PRO A 56 -9.69 -7.26 -6.41
C PRO A 56 -8.36 -6.93 -5.74
N GLY A 57 -7.48 -6.22 -6.44
CA GLY A 57 -6.21 -5.81 -5.86
C GLY A 57 -6.48 -5.05 -4.58
N LYS A 58 -5.80 -5.42 -3.50
CA LYS A 58 -5.75 -4.56 -2.31
C LYS A 58 -5.20 -3.22 -2.80
N SER A 59 -5.97 -2.16 -2.60
CA SER A 59 -5.46 -0.81 -2.72
C SER A 59 -4.31 -0.71 -1.73
N ASN A 60 -3.08 -0.84 -2.21
CA ASN A 60 -1.92 -0.45 -1.43
C ASN A 60 -2.07 1.05 -1.29
N GLY A 61 -2.59 1.48 -0.14
CA GLY A 61 -2.80 2.88 0.17
C GLY A 61 -1.52 3.67 -0.05
N ARG A 62 -1.64 5.00 -0.04
CA ARG A 62 -0.48 5.88 -0.19
C ARG A 62 0.62 5.47 0.79
N PRO A 63 1.86 5.22 0.33
CA PRO A 63 2.95 4.83 1.21
C PRO A 63 3.14 5.87 2.31
N THR A 64 3.08 5.44 3.56
CA THR A 64 3.28 6.29 4.73
C THR A 64 4.78 6.50 4.95
N LYS A 65 5.22 7.75 5.11
CA LYS A 65 6.62 8.05 5.47
C LYS A 65 7.01 7.57 6.87
N ILE A 66 6.01 7.24 7.69
CA ILE A 66 6.18 6.89 9.10
C ILE A 66 6.23 5.36 9.23
N ASN A 67 7.26 4.86 9.89
CA ASN A 67 7.39 3.44 10.25
C ASN A 67 6.28 3.03 11.24
N GLU A 68 5.85 1.77 11.19
CA GLU A 68 4.82 1.21 12.07
C GLU A 68 5.17 1.37 13.56
N ILE A 69 6.45 1.23 13.92
CA ILE A 69 6.93 1.44 15.29
C ILE A 69 6.66 2.88 15.75
N SER A 70 7.04 3.86 14.93
CA SER A 70 6.82 5.28 15.22
C SER A 70 5.32 5.59 15.31
N LEU A 71 4.48 4.98 14.47
CA LEU A 71 3.02 5.11 14.57
C LEU A 71 2.49 4.57 15.91
N ARG A 72 3.00 3.44 16.40
CA ARG A 72 2.59 2.89 17.71
C ARG A 72 2.96 3.81 18.86
N VAL A 73 4.15 4.41 18.82
CA VAL A 73 4.60 5.39 19.83
C VAL A 73 3.70 6.62 19.81
N LEU A 74 3.46 7.19 18.63
CA LEU A 74 2.59 8.36 18.47
C LEU A 74 1.17 8.07 18.95
N LYS A 75 0.63 6.88 18.66
CA LYS A 75 -0.67 6.46 19.15
C LYS A 75 -0.72 6.45 20.69
N ARG A 76 0.29 5.89 21.36
CA ARG A 76 0.36 5.88 22.83
C ARG A 76 0.42 7.31 23.40
N CYS A 77 1.16 8.23 22.78
CA CYS A 77 1.21 9.62 23.23
C CYS A 77 -0.19 10.27 23.18
N VAL A 78 -0.94 10.03 22.11
CA VAL A 78 -2.32 10.53 21.96
C VAL A 78 -3.27 9.83 22.94
N ASP A 79 -3.12 8.53 23.17
CA ASP A 79 -3.95 7.77 24.11
C ASP A 79 -3.75 8.26 25.56
N VAL A 80 -2.52 8.64 25.94
CA VAL A 80 -2.21 9.18 27.28
C VAL A 80 -2.67 10.63 27.42
N THR A 81 -2.49 11.45 26.39
CA THR A 81 -2.85 12.88 26.42
C THR A 81 -3.65 13.24 25.17
N PRO A 82 -4.99 13.04 25.18
CA PRO A 82 -5.83 13.21 23.98
C PRO A 82 -5.95 14.67 23.51
N THR A 83 -5.55 15.63 24.34
CA THR A 83 -5.51 17.06 23.99
C THR A 83 -4.20 17.48 23.31
N LEU A 84 -3.28 16.55 23.04
CA LEU A 84 -2.04 16.83 22.33
C LEU A 84 -2.33 17.26 20.89
N THR A 85 -1.96 18.49 20.57
CA THR A 85 -1.98 18.97 19.19
C THR A 85 -0.88 18.31 18.37
N ALA A 86 -1.10 18.15 17.06
CA ALA A 86 -0.11 17.63 16.12
C ALA A 86 1.24 18.37 16.17
N ARG A 87 1.19 19.68 16.42
CA ARG A 87 2.38 20.53 16.56
C ARG A 87 3.17 20.17 17.83
N LYS A 88 2.49 20.08 18.98
CA LYS A 88 3.11 19.61 20.23
C LYS A 88 3.67 18.20 20.11
N LEU A 89 2.95 17.30 19.44
CA LEU A 89 3.41 15.93 19.22
C LEU A 89 4.70 15.88 18.39
N LYS A 90 4.86 16.77 17.40
CA LYS A 90 6.11 16.94 16.65
C LYS A 90 7.22 17.57 17.49
N GLU A 91 6.88 18.57 18.32
CA GLU A 91 7.84 19.23 19.22
C GLU A 91 8.39 18.28 20.29
N GLU A 92 7.56 17.38 20.82
CA GLU A 92 7.95 16.38 21.82
C GLU A 92 8.69 15.17 21.22
N ASN A 93 8.49 14.90 19.92
CA ASN A 93 9.06 13.74 19.23
C ASN A 93 9.76 14.12 17.91
N PRO A 94 10.76 15.02 17.94
CA PRO A 94 11.43 15.49 16.73
C PRO A 94 12.14 14.35 15.97
N GLN A 95 12.61 13.32 16.68
CA GLN A 95 13.24 12.13 16.10
C GLN A 95 12.27 11.26 15.28
N LEU A 96 10.95 11.37 15.51
CA LEU A 96 9.93 10.61 14.79
C LEU A 96 9.28 11.41 13.66
N LEU A 97 9.22 12.75 13.80
CA LEU A 97 8.42 13.64 12.93
C LEU A 97 9.22 14.81 12.34
N GLY A 98 10.55 14.83 12.47
CA GLY A 98 11.42 15.92 12.02
C GLY A 98 11.15 16.35 10.57
N ASP A 99 11.12 15.37 9.66
CA ASP A 99 10.92 15.58 8.22
C ASP A 99 9.45 15.69 7.79
N VAL A 100 8.52 15.64 8.75
CA VAL A 100 7.07 15.67 8.48
C VAL A 100 6.54 17.08 8.72
N THR A 101 6.01 17.71 7.68
CA THR A 101 5.31 18.99 7.84
C THR A 101 3.94 18.73 8.46
N VAL A 102 3.66 19.39 9.59
CA VAL A 102 2.34 19.34 10.24
C VAL A 102 1.47 20.38 9.56
N GLN A 103 0.39 19.94 8.91
CA GLN A 103 -0.63 20.82 8.36
C GLN A 103 -1.95 20.50 9.05
N LEU A 104 -2.62 21.51 9.62
CA LEU A 104 -4.00 21.33 10.07
C LEU A 104 -4.89 21.14 8.84
N GLY A 105 -5.51 19.97 8.74
CA GLY A 105 -6.54 19.68 7.75
C GLY A 105 -7.91 19.75 8.40
N CYS A 106 -8.84 20.51 7.83
CA CYS A 106 -10.25 20.46 8.19
C CYS A 106 -10.85 19.20 7.53
N LEU A 107 -10.95 18.08 8.25
CA LEU A 107 -11.75 16.95 7.77
C LEU A 107 -13.20 17.18 8.20
N VAL A 108 -13.97 17.79 7.31
CA VAL A 108 -15.44 17.77 7.40
C VAL A 108 -15.89 16.45 6.77
N HIS A 109 -16.21 15.46 7.60
CA HIS A 109 -17.13 14.39 7.21
C HIS A 109 -17.95 13.94 8.41
N ASN A 110 -19.26 13.96 8.19
CA ASN A 110 -20.35 13.66 9.10
C ASN A 110 -20.20 12.28 9.77
N ASP A 111 -20.22 12.25 11.11
CA ASP A 111 -21.29 11.67 11.93
C ASP A 111 -20.79 11.48 13.38
N ILE A 112 -21.38 12.30 14.24
CA ILE A 112 -21.50 12.32 15.71
C ILE A 112 -20.91 11.11 16.47
N LEU A 113 -19.75 11.32 17.13
CA LEU A 113 -19.59 11.35 18.60
C LEU A 113 -18.13 11.67 18.98
N ASP A 114 -18.00 12.68 19.84
CA ASP A 114 -16.87 12.99 20.73
C ASP A 114 -15.47 13.28 20.14
N HIS A 115 -15.17 14.57 20.04
CA HIS A 115 -13.94 15.22 20.52
C HIS A 115 -12.54 14.65 20.16
N LEU A 116 -12.41 13.70 19.25
CA LEU A 116 -11.13 13.37 18.66
C LEU A 116 -10.94 14.20 17.41
N LEU A 117 -10.15 15.27 17.55
CA LEU A 117 -9.39 15.85 16.46
C LEU A 117 -8.49 14.74 15.93
N VAL A 118 -9.02 13.88 15.05
CA VAL A 118 -8.24 12.86 14.34
C VAL A 118 -7.29 13.64 13.46
N VAL A 119 -6.11 13.86 14.00
CA VAL A 119 -4.94 14.30 13.25
C VAL A 119 -4.61 13.15 12.30
N GLN A 120 -5.36 13.03 11.21
CA GLN A 120 -4.77 12.50 9.99
C GLN A 120 -3.71 13.51 9.62
N VAL A 121 -2.47 13.22 10.01
CA VAL A 121 -1.29 13.92 9.51
C VAL A 121 -1.30 13.72 7.99
N VAL A 122 -1.89 14.66 7.26
CA VAL A 122 -1.80 14.72 5.81
C VAL A 122 -0.37 15.12 5.52
N VAL A 123 0.51 14.13 5.40
CA VAL A 123 1.89 14.33 4.94
C VAL A 123 1.80 14.74 3.47
N ARG A 124 1.70 16.05 3.20
CA ARG A 124 1.94 16.57 1.86
C ARG A 124 3.42 16.32 1.54
N GLN A 125 3.65 15.63 0.43
CA GLN A 125 4.97 15.52 -0.17
C GLN A 125 5.36 16.95 -0.56
N VAL A 126 6.28 17.59 0.17
CA VAL A 126 7.09 18.63 -0.46
C VAL A 126 8.03 17.86 -1.37
N THR A 127 7.65 17.72 -2.64
CA THR A 127 8.59 17.35 -3.70
C THR A 127 9.54 18.52 -3.86
N SER A 128 10.56 18.57 -3.02
CA SER A 128 11.79 19.28 -3.33
C SER A 128 12.44 18.50 -4.47
N ALA A 129 12.19 18.95 -5.70
CA ALA A 129 13.00 18.55 -6.82
C ALA A 129 14.44 18.96 -6.52
N GLY A 130 15.33 17.99 -6.27
CA GLY A 130 16.74 18.26 -6.06
C GLY A 130 17.44 17.19 -5.23
N TYR A 131 18.34 16.46 -5.90
CA TYR A 131 19.38 15.60 -5.33
C TYR A 131 18.97 14.19 -4.87
N LEU A 132 19.06 13.24 -5.81
CA LEU A 132 19.36 11.84 -5.53
C LEU A 132 20.89 11.71 -5.36
N PRO A 133 21.42 11.35 -4.18
CA PRO A 133 22.79 10.86 -4.10
C PRO A 133 22.85 9.44 -4.69
N HIS A 134 23.67 9.31 -5.73
CA HIS A 134 24.10 8.03 -6.30
C HIS A 134 24.91 7.28 -5.23
N TYR A 135 24.33 6.27 -4.59
CA TYR A 135 25.10 5.33 -3.79
C TYR A 135 25.68 4.27 -4.73
N HIS A 136 26.95 4.43 -5.05
CA HIS A 136 27.77 3.44 -5.73
C HIS A 136 28.10 2.33 -4.73
N THR A 137 27.36 1.22 -4.75
CA THR A 137 27.70 0.01 -4.00
C THR A 137 28.94 -0.63 -4.61
N LYS A 138 30.13 -0.30 -4.08
CA LYS A 138 31.33 -1.12 -4.27
C LYS A 138 31.21 -2.34 -3.35
N ALA A 139 31.10 -3.52 -3.95
CA ALA A 139 31.19 -4.79 -3.24
C ALA A 139 32.59 -4.96 -2.61
N PRO A 140 32.71 -5.39 -1.34
CA PRO A 140 33.99 -5.76 -0.78
C PRO A 140 34.43 -7.13 -1.34
N HIS A 141 35.64 -7.15 -1.91
CA HIS A 141 36.39 -8.36 -2.24
C HIS A 141 36.60 -9.17 -0.96
N ILE A 142 36.04 -10.37 -0.91
CA ILE A 142 36.34 -11.36 0.13
C ILE A 142 37.75 -11.89 -0.16
N GLY A 143 38.72 -11.44 0.64
CA GLY A 143 40.07 -11.99 0.66
C GLY A 143 40.06 -13.38 1.27
N CYS A 144 40.50 -14.37 0.48
CA CYS A 144 40.82 -15.71 0.95
C CYS A 144 42.10 -15.65 1.81
N LEU A 145 42.04 -16.14 3.04
CA LEU A 145 43.21 -16.43 3.85
C LEU A 145 43.08 -17.77 4.59
N GLY A 146 44.15 -18.56 4.47
CA GLY A 146 44.53 -19.70 5.31
C GLY A 146 44.08 -21.06 4.77
N ASN A 147 44.89 -22.12 4.72
CA ASN A 147 46.26 -22.46 5.15
C ASN A 147 46.67 -23.68 4.26
N LEU A 148 47.90 -24.21 4.16
CA LEU A 148 48.68 -24.84 5.23
C LEU A 148 49.99 -25.40 4.60
N ALA A 149 51.11 -25.02 5.21
CA ALA A 149 52.40 -25.70 5.38
C ALA A 149 52.76 -26.98 4.56
N THR A 150 53.86 -26.90 3.81
CA THR A 150 54.83 -28.00 3.63
C THR A 150 56.24 -27.47 3.94
N LYS A 151 56.90 -28.11 4.92
CA LYS A 151 58.33 -27.95 5.23
C LYS A 151 59.02 -29.25 4.82
N ASP A 152 60.01 -29.12 3.95
CA ASP A 152 60.99 -30.14 3.60
C ASP A 152 61.88 -30.53 4.80
N ILE A 153 62.11 -31.83 4.96
CA ILE A 153 63.40 -32.46 5.28
C ILE A 153 63.48 -33.74 4.45
#